data_AF-A0A4R9EL82-F1
#
_entry.id   AF-A0A4R9EL82-F1
#
_cell.length_a   1.000
_cell.length_b   1.000
_cell.length_c   1.000
_cell.angle_alpha   90.00
_cell.angle_beta   90.00
_cell.angle_gamma   90.00
#
_symmetry.space_group_name_H-M   'P 1'
#
loop_
_entity.id
_entity.type
_entity.pdbx_description
1 polymer ?
#
loop_
_entity_poly.entity_id
_entity_poly.type
_entity_poly.pdbx_seq_one_letter_code
_entity_poly.pdbx_strand_id
1 'polypeptide(L)'
;MSLRRRLASLRRGGHAGALQTCPRTLGRHRGAADQPVPVGRWGAVAAPVGQITAPTLVLHGTEDPLLPVEHGYALAAEIPGALFLAMPRTGHEVFPRNQWDTVVPAILDHTARH
;
A
#
# COMPACT_ATOMS: atom_id res chain seq x y z
N MET A 1 5.66 -15.07 -29.11
CA MET A 1 4.32 -15.08 -29.75
C MET A 1 3.38 -15.96 -28.93
N SER A 2 2.26 -15.37 -28.44
CA SER A 2 1.02 -15.96 -27.86
C SER A 2 1.18 -16.88 -26.62
N LEU A 3 0.78 -16.55 -25.38
CA LEU A 3 -0.45 -16.00 -24.80
C LEU A 3 -1.73 -16.82 -25.09
N ARG A 4 -2.30 -17.44 -24.03
CA ARG A 4 -3.71 -17.34 -23.56
C ARG A 4 -4.36 -18.66 -23.08
N ARG A 5 -4.91 -18.58 -21.85
CA ARG A 5 -6.13 -19.22 -21.27
C ARG A 5 -6.04 -20.63 -20.68
N ARG A 6 -6.26 -20.70 -19.36
CA ARG A 6 -7.38 -21.35 -18.62
C ARG A 6 -7.11 -21.17 -17.12
N LEU A 7 -8.04 -21.00 -16.20
CA LEU A 7 -9.47 -20.63 -16.13
C LEU A 7 -9.70 -20.34 -14.63
N ALA A 8 -10.57 -19.38 -14.33
CA ALA A 8 -11.01 -19.09 -12.98
C ALA A 8 -11.75 -20.27 -12.34
N SER A 9 -11.48 -20.55 -11.05
CA SER A 9 -12.45 -21.06 -10.09
C SER A 9 -11.80 -21.20 -8.71
N LEU A 10 -11.97 -20.20 -7.85
CA LEU A 10 -12.34 -20.42 -6.44
C LEU A 10 -12.89 -19.10 -5.89
N ARG A 11 -14.20 -18.89 -6.07
CA ARG A 11 -14.96 -18.02 -5.18
C ARG A 11 -15.36 -18.87 -3.98
N ARG A 12 -14.86 -18.52 -2.80
CA ARG A 12 -15.53 -18.71 -1.50
C ARG A 12 -14.78 -17.94 -0.41
N GLY A 13 -15.41 -16.85 0.08
CA GLY A 13 -15.32 -16.34 1.45
C GLY A 13 -14.04 -15.61 1.88
N GLY A 14 -14.13 -14.29 2.03
CA GLY A 14 -13.15 -13.47 2.74
C GLY A 14 -12.92 -12.14 2.01
N HIS A 15 -13.26 -11.02 2.63
CA HIS A 15 -12.91 -9.68 2.15
C HIS A 15 -11.40 -9.45 2.35
N ALA A 16 -10.57 -10.22 1.65
CA ALA A 16 -9.14 -10.00 1.57
C ALA A 16 -8.90 -8.84 0.59
N GLY A 17 -8.28 -7.77 1.06
CA GLY A 17 -7.80 -6.70 0.19
C GLY A 17 -6.82 -7.30 -0.81
N ALA A 18 -7.24 -7.43 -2.07
CA ALA A 18 -6.38 -7.95 -3.12
C ALA A 18 -5.17 -7.03 -3.24
N LEU A 19 -3.96 -7.61 -3.33
CA LEU A 19 -2.75 -6.89 -3.70
C LEU A 19 -3.00 -6.21 -5.04
N GLN A 20 -2.91 -4.89 -5.06
CA GLN A 20 -3.15 -4.09 -6.25
C GLN A 20 -1.85 -3.41 -6.65
N THR A 21 -1.49 -3.53 -7.92
CA THR A 21 -0.55 -2.61 -8.56
C THR A 21 -1.27 -1.27 -8.72
N CYS A 22 -0.80 -0.21 -8.09
CA CYS A 22 -1.45 1.10 -8.16
C CYS A 22 -1.26 1.70 -9.58
N PRO A 23 -2.34 2.01 -10.33
CA PRO A 23 -2.21 2.68 -11.62
C PRO A 23 -1.78 4.14 -11.43
N ARG A 24 -0.78 4.61 -12.18
CA ARG A 24 -0.16 5.96 -12.07
C ARG A 24 -1.11 7.16 -12.25
N THR A 25 -2.37 6.96 -12.66
CA THR A 25 -3.26 8.04 -13.11
C THR A 25 -4.34 8.46 -12.11
N LEU A 26 -4.26 8.08 -10.83
CA LEU A 26 -5.20 8.63 -9.84
C LEU A 26 -4.85 10.12 -9.62
N GLY A 27 -5.78 10.99 -10.04
CA GLY A 27 -5.59 12.44 -10.05
C GLY A 27 -5.21 13.00 -8.67
N ARG A 28 -4.45 14.11 -8.70
CA ARG A 28 -4.00 14.85 -7.52
C ARG A 28 -5.22 15.37 -6.73
N HIS A 29 -5.67 14.62 -5.74
CA HIS A 29 -6.73 15.06 -4.83
C HIS A 29 -6.19 16.18 -3.93
N ARG A 30 -6.75 17.39 -4.08
CA ARG A 30 -6.65 18.46 -3.07
C ARG A 30 -7.66 18.15 -1.96
N GLY A 31 -7.21 17.52 -0.87
CA GLY A 31 -7.96 17.30 0.35
C GLY A 31 -7.21 17.89 1.55
N ALA A 32 -7.96 18.38 2.54
CA ALA A 32 -7.53 19.30 3.61
C ALA A 32 -6.30 18.84 4.42
N ALA A 33 -5.21 19.61 4.34
CA ALA A 33 -3.93 19.35 5.00
C ALA A 33 -3.57 20.46 6.01
N ASP A 34 -4.50 20.85 6.89
CA ASP A 34 -4.31 22.01 7.78
C ASP A 34 -4.28 21.69 9.29
N GLN A 35 -3.91 20.45 9.66
CA GLN A 35 -3.59 20.13 11.05
C GLN A 35 -2.07 19.99 11.22
N PRO A 36 -1.42 20.82 12.07
CA PRO A 36 0.01 20.72 12.30
C PRO A 36 0.32 19.53 13.22
N VAL A 37 0.63 18.38 12.63
CA VAL A 37 1.37 17.33 13.34
C VAL A 37 2.82 17.80 13.55
N PRO A 38 3.37 17.76 14.77
CA PRO A 38 4.77 18.12 15.01
C PRO A 38 5.67 17.05 14.40
N VAL A 39 5.97 17.19 13.10
CA VAL A 39 7.02 16.42 12.45
C VAL A 39 8.34 16.93 13.04
N GLY A 40 9.04 16.07 13.77
CA GLY A 40 10.41 16.35 14.18
C GLY A 40 11.24 16.76 12.95
N ARG A 41 12.18 17.68 13.11
CA ARG A 41 13.04 18.16 12.01
C ARG A 41 13.99 17.04 11.57
N TRP A 42 13.48 16.08 10.81
CA TRP A 42 14.28 15.21 9.97
C TRP A 42 14.97 16.14 8.97
N GLY A 43 16.29 16.29 9.06
CA GLY A 43 17.06 17.07 8.10
C GLY A 43 16.74 16.61 6.69
N ALA A 44 16.52 17.57 5.78
CA ALA A 44 16.17 17.30 4.39
C ALA A 44 17.34 16.65 3.65
N VAL A 45 17.46 15.33 3.80
CA VAL A 45 18.11 14.43 2.83
C VAL A 45 17.15 13.26 2.60
N ALA A 46 15.87 13.56 2.36
CA ALA A 46 14.98 12.55 1.81
C ALA A 46 15.32 12.43 0.32
N ALA A 47 16.10 11.40 -0.03
CA ALA A 47 16.24 11.02 -1.43
C ALA A 47 14.83 10.75 -2.00
N PRO A 48 14.56 11.11 -3.28
CA PRO A 48 13.24 10.91 -3.87
C PRO A 48 12.85 9.44 -3.81
N VAL A 49 11.67 9.12 -3.27
CA VAL A 49 11.20 7.73 -3.16
C VAL A 49 11.04 7.06 -4.53
N GLY A 50 10.86 7.85 -5.60
CA GLY A 50 10.89 7.37 -6.98
C GLY A 50 12.22 6.77 -7.45
N GLN A 51 13.32 6.91 -6.69
CA GLN A 51 14.61 6.26 -6.97
C GLN A 51 14.73 4.86 -6.35
N ILE A 52 13.75 4.41 -5.57
CA ILE A 52 13.76 3.09 -4.96
C ILE A 52 13.66 2.03 -6.06
N THR A 53 14.66 1.16 -6.14
CA THR A 53 14.73 0.03 -7.09
C THR A 53 14.46 -1.32 -6.43
N ALA A 54 14.50 -1.38 -5.10
CA ALA A 54 14.16 -2.58 -4.35
C ALA A 54 12.66 -2.88 -4.48
N PRO A 55 12.26 -4.17 -4.58
CA PRO A 55 10.86 -4.56 -4.55
C PRO A 55 10.16 -3.99 -3.30
N THR A 56 9.05 -3.28 -3.52
CA THR A 56 8.38 -2.53 -2.46
C THR A 56 6.92 -2.96 -2.30
N LEU A 57 6.52 -3.18 -1.06
CA LEU A 57 5.14 -3.41 -0.65
C LEU A 57 4.72 -2.29 0.31
N VAL A 58 3.66 -1.56 -0.04
CA VAL A 58 3.06 -0.50 0.78
C VAL A 58 1.79 -1.03 1.44
N LEU A 59 1.75 -1.02 2.77
CA LEU A 59 0.60 -1.43 3.58
C LEU A 59 0.01 -0.18 4.23
N HIS A 60 -1.31 0.06 4.08
CA HIS A 60 -1.93 1.28 4.64
C HIS A 60 -3.34 1.03 5.18
N GLY A 61 -3.65 1.59 6.35
CA GLY A 61 -4.96 1.49 7.00
C GLY A 61 -6.02 2.38 6.34
N THR A 62 -7.20 1.83 6.00
CA THR A 62 -8.26 2.62 5.34
C THR A 62 -8.92 3.66 6.24
N GLU A 63 -8.73 3.55 7.55
CA GLU A 63 -9.33 4.41 8.58
C GLU A 63 -8.27 5.15 9.40
N ASP A 64 -7.05 5.29 8.86
CA ASP A 64 -5.97 6.04 9.50
C ASP A 64 -6.35 7.53 9.63
N PRO A 65 -6.50 8.05 10.87
CA PRO A 65 -6.91 9.43 11.10
C PRO A 65 -5.76 10.45 10.97
N LEU A 66 -4.50 9.99 10.95
CA LEU A 66 -3.32 10.84 10.83
C LEU A 66 -2.88 10.98 9.37
N LEU A 67 -2.93 9.88 8.62
CA LEU A 67 -2.54 9.82 7.22
C LEU A 67 -3.65 9.16 6.41
N PRO A 68 -4.49 9.94 5.71
CA PRO A 68 -5.54 9.40 4.85
C PRO A 68 -4.99 8.36 3.86
N VAL A 69 -5.82 7.38 3.49
CA VAL A 69 -5.40 6.25 2.63
C VAL A 69 -4.82 6.68 1.28
N GLU A 70 -5.20 7.86 0.81
CA GLU A 70 -4.66 8.55 -0.37
C GLU A 70 -3.13 8.74 -0.29
N HIS A 71 -2.57 8.90 0.91
CA HIS A 71 -1.12 8.97 1.10
C HIS A 71 -0.46 7.63 0.76
N GLY A 72 -1.05 6.51 1.17
CA GLY A 72 -0.58 5.18 0.82
C GLY A 72 -0.64 4.92 -0.69
N TYR A 73 -1.75 5.34 -1.33
CA TYR A 73 -1.87 5.26 -2.79
C TYR A 73 -0.83 6.10 -3.52
N ALA A 74 -0.60 7.34 -3.05
CA ALA A 74 0.39 8.24 -3.63
C ALA A 74 1.82 7.67 -3.50
N LEU A 75 2.18 7.14 -2.34
CA LEU A 75 3.48 6.51 -2.11
C LEU A 75 3.71 5.31 -3.03
N ALA A 76 2.72 4.42 -3.14
CA ALA A 76 2.81 3.26 -4.03
C ALA A 76 2.88 3.66 -5.51
N ALA A 77 2.22 4.75 -5.91
CA ALA A 77 2.27 5.24 -7.29
C ALA A 77 3.63 5.88 -7.64
N GLU A 78 4.33 6.46 -6.66
CA GLU A 78 5.62 7.11 -6.86
C GLU A 78 6.77 6.09 -6.98
N ILE A 79 6.69 4.97 -6.25
CA ILE A 79 7.73 3.93 -6.26
C ILE A 79 7.54 2.98 -7.46
N PRO A 80 8.53 2.86 -8.37
CA PRO A 80 8.42 1.98 -9.53
C PRO A 80 8.18 0.51 -9.14
N GLY A 81 7.06 -0.05 -9.62
CA GLY A 81 6.73 -1.46 -9.42
C GLY A 81 6.24 -1.80 -8.01
N ALA A 82 5.96 -0.81 -7.15
CA ALA A 82 5.43 -1.08 -5.83
C ALA A 82 4.04 -1.73 -5.86
N LEU A 83 3.84 -2.64 -4.92
CA LEU A 83 2.54 -3.22 -4.61
C LEU A 83 1.88 -2.44 -3.49
N PHE A 84 0.55 -2.35 -3.51
CA PHE A 84 -0.23 -1.72 -2.47
C PHE A 84 -1.24 -2.68 -1.87
N LEU A 85 -1.38 -2.64 -0.54
CA LEU A 85 -2.37 -3.37 0.24
C LEU A 85 -3.07 -2.41 1.19
N ALA A 86 -4.35 -2.14 0.92
CA ALA A 86 -5.24 -1.47 1.86
C ALA A 86 -5.67 -2.46 2.96
N MET A 87 -5.59 -2.03 4.22
CA MET A 87 -6.04 -2.77 5.40
C MET A 87 -7.39 -2.20 5.85
N PRO A 88 -8.53 -2.88 5.57
CA PRO A 88 -9.85 -2.36 5.90
C PRO A 88 -10.07 -2.26 7.41
N ARG A 89 -10.68 -1.17 7.89
CA ARG A 89 -10.96 -0.97 9.32
C ARG A 89 -9.68 -0.96 10.17
N THR A 90 -8.64 -0.36 9.63
CA THR A 90 -7.34 -0.21 10.30
C THR A 90 -6.97 1.25 10.33
N GLY A 91 -6.66 1.73 11.53
CA GLY A 91 -6.22 3.09 11.81
C GLY A 91 -4.69 3.24 11.73
N HIS A 92 -4.16 4.16 12.53
CA HIS A 92 -2.71 4.38 12.69
C HIS A 92 -2.10 3.45 13.76
N GLU A 93 -2.45 2.18 13.73
CA GLU A 93 -1.98 1.20 14.72
C GLU A 93 -0.94 0.24 14.15
N VAL A 94 -0.18 -0.40 15.04
CA VAL A 94 0.69 -1.52 14.67
C VAL A 94 -0.19 -2.71 14.32
N PHE A 95 -0.08 -3.19 13.07
CA PHE A 95 -0.89 -4.25 12.43
C PHE A 95 -1.87 -4.97 13.36
N PRO A 96 -3.15 -4.59 13.37
CA PRO A 96 -4.12 -5.18 14.29
C PRO A 96 -4.30 -6.68 13.98
N ARG A 97 -4.56 -7.50 15.01
CA ARG A 97 -4.62 -8.96 14.87
C ARG A 97 -5.60 -9.44 13.81
N ASN A 98 -6.70 -8.71 13.62
CA ASN A 98 -7.72 -9.00 12.59
C ASN A 98 -7.19 -8.85 11.14
N GLN A 99 -6.02 -8.24 10.95
CA GLN A 99 -5.36 -8.11 9.65
C GLN A 99 -4.22 -9.11 9.44
N TRP A 100 -3.83 -9.88 10.46
CA TRP A 100 -2.65 -10.76 10.36
C TRP A 100 -2.79 -11.82 9.28
N ASP A 101 -3.99 -12.36 9.08
CA ASP A 101 -4.31 -13.33 8.02
C ASP A 101 -4.13 -12.76 6.60
N THR A 102 -4.02 -11.44 6.47
CA THR A 102 -3.79 -10.74 5.19
C THR A 102 -2.37 -10.19 5.10
N VAL A 103 -1.89 -9.52 6.17
CA VAL A 103 -0.59 -8.84 6.19
C VAL A 103 0.57 -9.83 6.26
N VAL A 104 0.49 -10.86 7.11
CA VAL A 104 1.60 -11.79 7.29
C VAL A 104 1.88 -12.57 5.99
N PRO A 105 0.89 -13.16 5.31
CA PRO A 105 1.12 -13.80 4.02
C PRO A 105 1.66 -12.82 2.97
N ALA A 106 1.17 -11.58 2.92
CA ALA A 106 1.66 -10.58 1.96
C ALA A 106 3.15 -10.24 2.17
N ILE A 107 3.59 -10.12 3.43
CA ILE A 107 5.00 -9.89 3.76
C ILE A 107 5.85 -11.11 3.39
N LEU A 108 5.38 -12.32 3.72
CA LEU A 108 6.09 -13.56 3.39
C LEU A 108 6.21 -13.74 1.87
N ASP A 109 5.12 -13.53 1.13
CA ASP A 109 5.12 -13.62 -0.34
C ASP A 109 6.04 -12.57 -0.97
N HIS A 110 6.07 -11.35 -0.45
CA HIS A 110 6.93 -10.28 -0.95
C HIS A 110 8.41 -10.59 -0.75
N THR A 111 8.76 -11.11 0.43
CA THR A 111 10.15 -11.40 0.81
C THR A 111 10.67 -12.75 0.30
N ALA A 112 9.79 -13.68 -0.06
CA ALA A 112 10.21 -14.97 -0.65
C ALA A 112 10.48 -14.89 -2.16
N ARG A 113 9.92 -13.88 -2.86
CA ARG A 113 10.03 -13.72 -4.31
C ARG A 113 11.29 -12.96 -4.76
N HIS A 114 11.99 -12.35 -3.82
CA HIS A 114 13.05 -11.37 -4.04
C HIS A 114 14.22 -11.60 -3.09
#